data_AF-A0A958J7R9-F1
#
_entry.id   AF-A0A958J7R9-F1
#
_cell.length_a   1.000
_cell.length_b   1.000
_cell.length_c   1.000
_cell.angle_alpha   90.00
_cell.angle_beta   90.00
_cell.angle_gamma   90.00
#
_symmetry.space_group_name_H-M   'P 1'
#
loop_
_entity.id
_entity.type
_entity.pdbx_description
1 polymer ?
#
loop_
_entity_poly.entity_id
_entity_poly.type
_entity_poly.pdbx_seq_one_letter_code
_entity_poly.pdbx_strand_id
1 'polypeptide(L)' 'GDTGLFYDMKLIGEMNTIDVALLPIGDNFTMGIDDAVKAAEFLHAKTYVPMHYQTFEVIDTDPREFIEKLAG' A
#
# COMPACT_ATOMS: atom_id res chain seq x y z
N GLY A 1 -3.11 -2.32 8.12
CA GLY A 1 -3.63 -1.28 9.03
C GLY A 1 -2.93 0.02 8.75
N ASP A 2 -3.17 1.05 9.56
CA ASP A 2 -2.52 2.35 9.41
C ASP A 2 -1.05 2.25 9.80
N THR A 3 -0.18 2.61 8.86
CA THR A 3 1.27 2.47 9.01
C THR A 3 1.97 3.32 7.95
N GLY A 4 3.23 3.66 8.18
CA GLY A 4 4.17 4.12 7.15
C GLY A 4 4.92 2.94 6.55
N LEU A 5 5.77 3.19 5.54
CA LEU A 5 6.64 2.15 5.01
C LEU A 5 7.65 1.71 6.08
N PHE A 6 7.79 0.40 6.29
CA PHE A 6 8.81 -0.15 7.18
C PHE A 6 9.42 -1.43 6.59
N TYR A 7 10.70 -1.66 6.88
CA TYR A 7 11.49 -2.69 6.18
C TYR A 7 11.03 -4.12 6.51
N ASP A 8 10.47 -4.36 7.70
CA ASP A 8 9.93 -5.68 8.08
C ASP A 8 8.73 -6.10 7.22
N MET A 9 8.11 -5.21 6.43
CA MET A 9 7.17 -5.64 5.38
C MET A 9 7.83 -6.61 4.39
N LYS A 10 9.12 -6.43 4.10
CA LYS A 10 9.89 -7.36 3.26
C LYS A 10 10.05 -8.71 3.94
N LEU A 11 10.41 -8.69 5.23
CA LEU A 11 10.49 -9.91 6.02
C LEU A 11 9.13 -10.65 6.06
N ILE A 12 8.02 -9.92 6.18
CA ILE A 12 6.67 -10.49 6.13
C ILE A 12 6.41 -11.16 4.77
N GLY A 13 6.76 -10.51 3.66
CA GLY A 13 6.63 -11.09 2.31
C GLY A 13 7.54 -12.29 2.06
N GLU A 14 8.76 -12.30 2.61
CA GLU A 14 9.69 -13.43 2.52
C GLU A 14 9.23 -14.64 3.35
N MET A 15 8.56 -14.42 4.48
CA MET A 15 8.14 -15.49 5.41
C MET A 15 6.75 -16.07 5.11
N ASN A 16 5.93 -15.40 4.30
CA ASN A 16 4.52 -15.76 4.11
C ASN A 16 4.12 -15.69 2.64
N THR A 17 3.23 -16.59 2.22
CA THR A 17 2.49 -16.42 0.97
C THR A 17 1.25 -15.58 1.24
N ILE A 18 1.16 -14.39 0.65
CA ILE A 18 0.05 -13.45 0.89
C ILE A 18 -0.89 -13.47 -0.31
N ASP A 19 -2.13 -13.91 -0.12
CA ASP A 19 -3.13 -13.89 -1.19
C ASP A 19 -3.64 -12.47 -1.47
N VAL A 20 -3.89 -11.69 -0.41
CA VAL A 20 -4.42 -10.32 -0.53
C VAL A 20 -3.75 -9.40 0.51
N ALA A 21 -3.27 -8.24 0.06
CA ALA A 21 -2.78 -7.17 0.91
C ALA A 21 -3.65 -5.91 0.77
N LEU A 22 -4.18 -5.41 1.89
CA LEU A 22 -4.88 -4.13 1.94
C LEU A 22 -3.88 -3.06 2.41
N LEU A 23 -3.61 -2.06 1.58
CA LEU A 23 -2.58 -1.05 1.83
C LEU A 23 -3.20 0.35 1.93
N PRO A 24 -2.91 1.12 3.00
CA PRO A 24 -3.32 2.51 3.06
C PRO A 24 -2.56 3.33 2.02
N ILE A 25 -3.24 4.25 1.34
CA ILE A 25 -2.64 5.11 0.30
C ILE A 25 -2.93 6.60 0.50
N GLY A 26 -3.64 6.98 1.56
CA GLY A 26 -4.17 8.33 1.73
C GLY A 26 -3.17 9.39 2.19
N ASP A 27 -1.90 9.03 2.40
CA ASP A 27 -0.87 9.94 2.91
C ASP A 27 -1.25 10.55 4.29
N ASN A 28 -0.53 11.58 4.72
CA ASN A 28 -0.69 12.45 5.91
C ASN A 28 -0.67 11.74 7.28
N PHE A 29 -1.43 10.67 7.45
CA PHE A 29 -1.49 9.80 8.63
C PHE A 29 -0.96 8.38 8.36
N THR A 30 -0.80 8.00 7.08
CA THR A 30 -0.37 6.67 6.64
C THR A 30 0.57 6.79 5.43
N MET A 31 0.94 5.68 4.80
CA MET A 31 1.63 5.70 3.51
C MET A 31 0.86 6.51 2.46
N GLY A 32 1.59 7.32 1.69
CA GLY A 32 1.14 7.80 0.39
C GLY A 32 1.30 6.72 -0.69
N ILE A 33 0.97 7.06 -1.94
CA ILE A 33 1.00 6.11 -3.06
C ILE A 33 2.39 5.48 -3.25
N ASP A 34 3.45 6.27 -3.27
CA ASP A 34 4.81 5.77 -3.57
C ASP A 34 5.31 4.80 -2.49
N ASP A 35 5.05 5.13 -1.22
CA ASP A 35 5.36 4.25 -0.09
C ASP A 35 4.54 2.96 -0.17
N ALA A 36 3.26 3.04 -0.55
CA ALA A 36 2.41 1.88 -0.70
C ALA A 36 2.83 0.98 -1.88
N VAL A 37 3.32 1.54 -2.99
CA VAL A 37 3.91 0.78 -4.09
C VAL A 37 5.15 0.05 -3.59
N LYS A 38 6.01 0.72 -2.82
CA LYS A 38 7.18 0.07 -2.24
C LYS A 38 6.83 -1.02 -1.23
N ALA A 39 5.79 -0.81 -0.42
CA ALA A 39 5.26 -1.83 0.48
C ALA A 39 4.72 -3.04 -0.28
N ALA A 40 4.02 -2.84 -1.40
CA ALA A 40 3.55 -3.91 -2.26
C ALA A 40 4.71 -4.72 -2.85
N GLU A 41 5.77 -4.06 -3.34
CA GLU A 41 6.99 -4.74 -3.77
C GLU A 41 7.59 -5.60 -2.65
N PHE A 42 7.59 -5.14 -1.41
CA PHE A 42 8.12 -5.88 -0.27
C PHE A 42 7.25 -7.09 0.13
N LEU A 43 5.93 -6.92 0.08
CA LEU A 43 4.98 -7.94 0.55
C LEU A 43 4.76 -9.06 -0.47
N HIS A 44 4.97 -8.80 -1.77
CA HIS A 44 4.79 -9.78 -2.85
C HIS A 44 3.44 -10.53 -2.79
N ALA A 45 2.35 -9.81 -2.47
CA ALA A 45 1.02 -10.38 -2.45
C ALA A 45 0.49 -10.67 -3.86
N LYS A 46 -0.44 -11.64 -3.99
CA LYS A 46 -1.07 -11.96 -5.28
C LYS A 46 -2.04 -10.87 -5.74
N THR A 47 -2.70 -10.20 -4.79
CA THR A 47 -3.68 -9.13 -5.03
C THR A 47 -3.48 -8.00 -4.04
N TYR A 48 -3.60 -6.76 -4.52
CA TYR A 48 -3.52 -5.55 -3.70
C TYR A 48 -4.85 -4.80 -3.74
N VAL A 49 -5.28 -4.26 -2.60
CA VAL A 49 -6.47 -3.42 -2.49
C VAL A 49 -6.07 -2.11 -1.79
N PRO A 50 -6.12 -0.96 -2.48
CA PRO A 50 -5.89 0.32 -1.81
C PRO A 50 -7.02 0.60 -0.81
N MET A 51 -6.67 1.14 0.36
CA MET A 51 -7.61 1.53 1.42
C MET A 51 -7.16 2.85 2.09
N HIS A 52 -7.91 3.31 3.10
CA HIS A 52 -7.60 4.51 3.87
C HIS A 52 -7.33 5.74 2.99
N TYR A 53 -8.24 6.04 2.06
CA TYR A 53 -8.20 7.23 1.20
C TYR A 53 -9.63 7.76 1.02
N GLN A 54 -9.77 9.02 0.59
CA GLN A 54 -11.05 9.67 0.22
C GLN A 54 -12.13 9.76 1.32
N THR A 55 -11.84 9.33 2.55
CA THR A 55 -12.76 9.53 3.68
C THR A 55 -12.81 11.01 4.13
N PHE A 56 -11.68 11.73 4.02
CA PHE A 56 -11.53 13.13 4.39
C PHE A 56 -10.74 13.90 3.33
N GLU A 57 -10.94 15.22 3.24
CA GLU A 57 -10.24 16.08 2.27
C GLU A 57 -8.71 15.96 2.35
N VAL A 58 -8.16 15.78 3.56
CA VAL A 58 -6.71 15.69 3.79
C VAL A 58 -6.09 14.36 3.30
N ILE A 59 -6.92 13.38 2.94
CA ILE A 59 -6.52 12.08 2.39
C ILE A 59 -7.17 11.80 1.02
N ASP A 60 -7.51 12.86 0.28
CA ASP A 60 -8.11 12.74 -1.05
C ASP A 60 -7.02 12.33 -2.08
N THR A 61 -7.02 11.05 -2.44
CA THR A 61 -6.01 10.44 -3.31
C THR A 61 -6.72 9.57 -4.36
N ASP A 62 -6.28 9.63 -5.62
CA ASP A 62 -6.83 8.77 -6.69
C ASP A 62 -6.21 7.36 -6.62
N PRO A 63 -6.99 6.31 -6.29
CA PRO A 63 -6.47 4.94 -6.23
C PRO A 63 -5.99 4.40 -7.58
N ARG A 64 -6.36 5.03 -8.71
CA ARG A 64 -5.87 4.63 -10.04
C ARG A 64 -4.37 4.83 -10.19
N GLU A 65 -3.81 5.88 -9.60
CA GLU A 65 -2.38 6.13 -9.67
C GLU A 65 -1.57 5.01 -9.00
N PHE A 66 -2.05 4.48 -7.87
CA PHE A 66 -1.46 3.31 -7.23
C PHE A 66 -1.51 2.06 -8.13
N ILE A 67 -2.63 1.82 -8.81
CA ILE A 67 -2.78 0.68 -9.73
C ILE A 67 -1.85 0.81 -10.94
N GLU A 68 -1.77 2.00 -11.54
CA GLU A 68 -0.90 2.27 -12.69
C GLU A 68 0.58 2.09 -12.34
N LYS A 69 1.00 2.58 -11.17
CA LYS A 69 2.39 2.43 -10.68
C LYS A 69 2.75 0.98 -10.34
N LEU A 70 1.80 0.16 -9.89
CA LEU A 70 2.03 -1.27 -9.65
C LEU A 70 2.15 -2.12 -10.92
N ALA A 71 1.59 -1.64 -12.03
CA ALA A 71 1.59 -2.37 -13.30
C ALA A 71 2.88 -2.13 -14.13
N GLY A 72 3.66 -1.11 -13.79
CA GLY A 72 4.95 -0.78 -14.42
C GLY A 72 6.11 -1.54 -13.80
#